data_AF-A0A0F6QYF4-F1
#
_entry.id   AF-A0A0F6QYF4-F1
#
_cell.length_a   1.000
_cell.length_b   1.000
_cell.length_c   1.000
_cell.angle_alpha   90.00
_cell.angle_beta   90.00
_cell.angle_gamma   90.00
#
_symmetry.space_group_name_H-M   'P 1'
#
loop_
_entity.id
_entity.type
_entity.pdbx_description
1 polymer ?
#
loop_
_entity_poly.entity_id
_entity_poly.type
_entity_poly.pdbx_seq_one_letter_code
_entity_poly.pdbx_strand_id
1 'polypeptide(L)'
;MHDPTRIPATVRLFEDVWLGQPDLSFAALIGLLENHGVHWGIDDEDASEILKNIATQYPPRLVEPVRNPHIVHISDTRLRILFDAQLAVVLMPNTAPVMWRYVALERVATGMPLRIRGENTSHNYGVVEKIERLNPDEPVLGCFSLLEDETTIYHHGKTIELFRRNRRGYEHEIYHEVEKLKIVVGEPVSFNSATRKYELSKVIGQIAG
;
A
#
# COMPACT_ATOMS: atom_id res chain seq x y z
N MET A 1 7.45 -41.27 -0.44
CA MET A 1 8.53 -40.41 0.07
C MET A 1 8.47 -39.12 -0.70
N HIS A 2 8.26 -37.99 -0.03
CA HIS A 2 8.20 -36.70 -0.71
C HIS A 2 9.61 -36.22 -1.12
N ASP A 3 9.71 -35.52 -2.24
CA ASP A 3 10.98 -35.05 -2.83
C ASP A 3 11.71 -34.08 -1.88
N PRO A 4 12.94 -34.39 -1.41
CA PRO A 4 13.71 -33.51 -0.53
C PRO A 4 14.13 -32.17 -1.18
N THR A 5 14.14 -32.09 -2.52
CA THR A 5 14.49 -30.87 -3.24
C THR A 5 13.49 -29.72 -3.04
N ARG A 6 12.33 -29.99 -2.40
CA ARG A 6 11.34 -28.97 -2.05
C ARG A 6 11.73 -28.10 -0.85
N ILE A 7 12.60 -28.58 0.06
CA ILE A 7 12.98 -27.86 1.29
C ILE A 7 13.50 -26.44 1.00
N PRO A 8 14.45 -26.21 0.07
CA PRO A 8 14.95 -24.87 -0.21
C PRO A 8 13.86 -23.90 -0.71
N ALA A 9 12.87 -24.40 -1.46
CA ALA A 9 11.78 -23.57 -1.96
C ALA A 9 10.84 -23.15 -0.81
N THR A 10 10.48 -24.08 0.07
CA THR A 10 9.64 -23.79 1.24
C THR A 10 10.33 -22.83 2.21
N VAL A 11 11.62 -23.02 2.48
CA VAL A 11 12.40 -22.12 3.34
C VAL A 11 12.42 -20.69 2.79
N ARG A 12 12.62 -20.52 1.46
CA ARG A 12 12.58 -19.20 0.83
C ARG A 12 11.22 -18.52 0.96
N LEU A 13 10.12 -19.27 0.82
CA LEU A 13 8.78 -18.72 1.01
C LEU A 13 8.56 -18.26 2.46
N PHE A 14 9.04 -19.05 3.42
CA PHE A 14 9.00 -18.66 4.83
C PHE A 14 9.84 -17.40 5.11
N GLU A 15 11.05 -17.34 4.56
CA GLU A 15 11.92 -16.15 4.62
C GLU A 15 11.23 -14.92 4.03
N ASP A 16 10.61 -15.04 2.85
CA ASP A 16 9.89 -13.94 2.20
C ASP A 16 8.74 -13.42 3.06
N VAL A 17 7.95 -14.33 3.67
CA VAL A 17 6.87 -13.94 4.61
C VAL A 17 7.45 -13.21 5.82
N TRP A 18 8.54 -13.73 6.40
CA TRP A 18 9.12 -13.14 7.61
C TRP A 18 9.72 -11.77 7.33
N LEU A 19 10.45 -11.63 6.22
CA LEU A 19 11.03 -10.35 5.79
C LEU A 19 9.94 -9.31 5.44
N GLY A 20 8.76 -9.76 5.00
CA GLY A 20 7.60 -8.89 4.80
C GLY A 20 6.94 -8.39 6.09
N GLN A 21 7.26 -9.02 7.23
CA GLN A 21 6.65 -8.78 8.54
C GLN A 21 7.72 -8.54 9.62
N PRO A 22 8.50 -7.45 9.54
CA PRO A 22 9.71 -7.28 10.35
C PRO A 22 9.43 -7.13 11.85
N ASP A 23 8.22 -6.71 12.22
CA ASP A 23 7.82 -6.55 13.62
C ASP A 23 7.43 -7.88 14.29
N LEU A 24 7.26 -8.96 13.51
CA LEU A 24 6.91 -10.26 14.06
C LEU A 24 8.14 -11.03 14.53
N SER A 25 8.13 -11.39 15.81
CA SER A 25 9.02 -12.44 16.33
C SER A 25 8.76 -13.77 15.61
N PHE A 26 9.74 -14.68 15.61
CA PHE A 26 9.58 -16.02 15.03
C PHE A 26 8.34 -16.75 15.57
N ALA A 27 8.12 -16.72 16.89
CA ALA A 27 6.96 -17.38 17.51
C ALA A 27 5.64 -16.74 17.08
N ALA A 28 5.58 -15.41 16.95
CA ALA A 28 4.41 -14.71 16.43
C ALA A 28 4.15 -15.02 14.95
N LEU A 29 5.22 -15.19 14.16
CA LEU A 29 5.10 -15.64 12.77
C LEU A 29 4.54 -17.06 12.69
N ILE A 30 4.98 -18.00 13.53
CA ILE A 30 4.38 -19.34 13.57
C ILE A 30 2.89 -19.26 13.92
N GLY A 31 2.51 -18.49 14.94
CA GLY A 31 1.11 -18.28 15.28
C GLY A 31 0.29 -17.63 14.15
N LEU A 32 0.87 -16.68 13.40
CA LEU A 32 0.25 -16.12 12.19
C LEU A 32 0.00 -17.22 11.15
N LEU A 33 0.99 -18.04 10.86
CA LEU A 33 0.87 -19.11 9.86
C LEU A 33 -0.18 -20.15 10.28
N GLU A 34 -0.24 -20.52 11.56
CA GLU A 34 -1.29 -21.40 12.10
C GLU A 34 -2.68 -20.79 11.93
N ASN A 35 -2.85 -19.50 12.19
CA ASN A 35 -4.12 -18.79 11.96
C ASN A 35 -4.54 -18.75 10.48
N HIS A 36 -3.58 -18.81 9.56
CA HIS A 36 -3.82 -18.94 8.13
C HIS A 36 -3.98 -20.39 7.66
N GLY A 37 -3.96 -21.37 8.57
CA GLY A 37 -4.20 -22.78 8.27
C GLY A 37 -2.94 -23.62 8.06
N VAL A 38 -1.74 -23.08 8.24
CA VAL A 38 -0.50 -23.86 8.16
C VAL A 38 -0.31 -24.64 9.45
N HIS A 39 -0.62 -25.93 9.41
CA HIS A 39 -0.43 -26.87 10.53
C HIS A 39 0.13 -28.20 10.04
N TRP A 40 0.52 -29.09 10.94
CA TRP A 40 1.18 -30.38 10.63
C TRP A 40 0.40 -31.34 9.73
N GLY A 41 -0.89 -31.09 9.49
CA GLY A 41 -1.81 -31.99 8.77
C GLY A 41 -2.22 -31.49 7.39
N ILE A 42 -1.63 -30.38 6.94
CA ILE A 42 -1.85 -29.82 5.60
C ILE A 42 -0.79 -30.37 4.64
N ASP A 43 -1.13 -30.44 3.35
CA ASP A 43 -0.16 -30.83 2.31
C ASP A 43 0.82 -29.70 2.01
N ASP A 44 2.04 -30.05 1.57
CA ASP A 44 3.12 -29.10 1.30
C ASP A 44 2.75 -28.07 0.21
N GLU A 45 1.89 -28.44 -0.74
CA GLU A 45 1.40 -27.57 -1.81
C GLU A 45 0.50 -26.46 -1.26
N ASP A 46 -0.48 -26.83 -0.43
CA ASP A 46 -1.39 -25.89 0.21
C ASP A 46 -0.64 -24.94 1.18
N ALA A 47 0.29 -25.48 1.97
CA ALA A 47 1.15 -24.65 2.83
C ALA A 47 1.95 -23.64 2.01
N SER A 48 2.49 -24.06 0.87
CA SER A 48 3.23 -23.18 -0.04
C SER A 48 2.33 -22.12 -0.66
N GLU A 49 1.09 -22.44 -0.99
CA GLU A 49 0.11 -21.48 -1.49
C GLU A 49 -0.24 -20.42 -0.43
N ILE A 50 -0.48 -20.84 0.81
CA ILE A 50 -0.73 -19.92 1.93
C ILE A 50 0.44 -18.96 2.12
N LEU A 51 1.68 -19.47 2.17
CA LEU A 51 2.88 -18.64 2.29
C LEU A 51 3.01 -17.64 1.14
N LYS A 52 2.79 -18.09 -0.12
CA LYS A 52 2.81 -17.22 -1.30
C LYS A 52 1.75 -16.12 -1.20
N ASN A 53 0.55 -16.43 -0.73
CA ASN A 53 -0.52 -15.45 -0.58
C ASN A 53 -0.15 -14.38 0.45
N ILE A 54 0.41 -14.78 1.60
CA ILE A 54 0.89 -13.84 2.62
C ILE A 54 2.03 -12.98 2.07
N ALA A 55 3.04 -13.58 1.44
CA ALA A 55 4.18 -12.86 0.86
C ALA A 55 3.76 -11.97 -0.34
N THR A 56 2.66 -12.29 -1.02
CA THR A 56 2.10 -11.43 -2.07
C THR A 56 1.38 -10.21 -1.47
N GLN A 57 0.71 -10.39 -0.34
CA GLN A 57 0.04 -9.29 0.37
C GLN A 57 1.05 -8.37 1.05
N TYR A 58 2.11 -8.93 1.62
CA TYR A 58 3.16 -8.21 2.34
C TYR A 58 4.54 -8.59 1.79
N PRO A 59 4.91 -8.11 0.60
CA PRO A 59 6.14 -8.52 -0.03
C PRO A 59 7.36 -7.94 0.70
N PRO A 60 8.47 -8.69 0.82
CA PRO A 60 9.69 -8.18 1.46
C PRO A 60 10.39 -7.12 0.62
N ARG A 61 10.07 -7.04 -0.67
CA ARG A 61 10.62 -6.07 -1.63
C ARG A 61 9.69 -5.87 -2.82
N LEU A 62 9.73 -4.68 -3.42
CA LEU A 62 9.12 -4.43 -4.73
C LEU A 62 10.13 -4.67 -5.83
N VAL A 63 9.67 -5.34 -6.89
CA VAL A 63 10.42 -5.59 -8.11
C VAL A 63 9.65 -5.03 -9.30
N GLU A 64 10.38 -4.49 -10.27
CA GLU A 64 9.78 -4.00 -11.51
C GLU A 64 9.47 -5.15 -12.48
N PRO A 65 8.38 -5.04 -13.27
CA PRO A 65 7.38 -3.98 -13.24
C PRO A 65 6.43 -4.13 -12.04
N VAL A 66 6.05 -3.00 -11.43
CA VAL A 66 5.00 -2.97 -10.40
C VAL A 66 3.65 -3.15 -11.09
N ARG A 67 3.07 -4.35 -10.98
CA ARG A 67 1.82 -4.71 -11.66
C ARG A 67 0.55 -4.35 -10.90
N ASN A 68 0.66 -4.21 -9.58
CA ASN A 68 -0.45 -3.87 -8.70
C ASN A 68 -0.02 -2.69 -7.82
N PRO A 69 -0.96 -1.85 -7.35
CA PRO A 69 -0.61 -0.78 -6.44
C PRO A 69 -0.07 -1.33 -5.11
N HIS A 70 0.99 -0.72 -4.60
CA HIS A 70 1.55 -1.03 -3.29
C HIS A 70 1.77 0.24 -2.49
N ILE A 71 1.48 0.18 -1.19
CA ILE A 71 1.84 1.23 -0.25
C ILE A 71 3.09 0.83 0.54
N VAL A 72 4.05 1.74 0.59
CA VAL A 72 5.30 1.59 1.33
C VAL A 72 5.28 2.53 2.51
N HIS A 73 5.43 1.96 3.71
CA HIS A 73 5.53 2.67 4.97
C HIS A 73 6.98 2.93 5.31
N ILE A 74 7.27 4.14 5.80
CA ILE A 74 8.63 4.57 6.14
C ILE A 74 8.78 4.70 7.66
N SER A 75 9.78 3.98 8.20
CA SER A 75 10.07 3.92 9.63
C SER A 75 10.27 5.29 10.26
N ASP A 76 9.87 5.43 11.52
CA ASP A 76 10.00 6.64 12.35
C ASP A 76 9.33 7.89 11.74
N THR A 77 8.46 7.70 10.75
CA THR A 77 7.70 8.77 10.11
C THR A 77 6.26 8.32 9.88
N ARG A 78 5.40 9.25 9.48
CA ARG A 78 4.08 8.92 8.92
C ARG A 78 4.08 9.03 7.38
N LEU A 79 5.26 9.08 6.77
CA LEU A 79 5.42 9.18 5.34
C LEU A 79 5.07 7.83 4.71
N ARG A 80 4.24 7.86 3.67
CA ARG A 80 3.87 6.68 2.89
C ARG A 80 4.06 6.97 1.42
N ILE A 81 4.49 5.96 0.67
CA ILE A 81 4.67 6.08 -0.78
C ILE A 81 3.84 5.03 -1.47
N LEU A 82 2.88 5.49 -2.27
CA LEU A 82 2.14 4.64 -3.17
C LEU A 82 2.95 4.46 -4.46
N PHE A 83 3.13 3.22 -4.87
CA PHE A 83 3.62 2.88 -6.20
C PHE A 83 2.51 2.25 -7.02
N ASP A 84 2.30 2.78 -8.22
CA ASP A 84 1.43 2.18 -9.23
C ASP A 84 2.04 2.37 -10.61
N ALA A 85 2.21 1.29 -11.37
CA ALA A 85 2.87 1.26 -12.68
C ALA A 85 4.21 2.02 -12.74
N GLN A 86 4.19 3.33 -13.05
CA GLN A 86 5.35 4.24 -13.10
C GLN A 86 5.16 5.54 -12.29
N LEU A 87 4.11 5.61 -11.48
CA LEU A 87 3.79 6.74 -10.62
C LEU A 87 4.20 6.44 -9.18
N ALA A 88 4.85 7.41 -8.55
CA ALA A 88 5.09 7.45 -7.13
C ALA A 88 4.27 8.59 -6.54
N VAL A 89 3.46 8.29 -5.52
CA VAL A 89 2.75 9.33 -4.75
C VAL A 89 3.20 9.34 -3.32
N VAL A 90 3.77 10.47 -2.92
CA VAL A 90 4.32 10.71 -1.60
C VAL A 90 3.23 11.33 -0.74
N LEU A 91 2.77 10.57 0.24
CA LEU A 91 1.76 10.96 1.21
C LEU A 91 2.47 11.34 2.51
N MET A 92 2.39 12.61 2.88
CA MET A 92 2.96 13.15 4.11
C MET A 92 1.86 13.78 4.95
N PRO A 93 1.91 13.66 6.29
CA PRO A 93 0.97 14.39 7.13
C PRO A 93 1.07 15.89 6.91
N ASN A 94 -0.07 16.58 6.94
CA ASN A 94 -0.17 18.04 6.93
C ASN A 94 0.50 18.74 5.73
N THR A 95 0.76 18.00 4.64
CA THR A 95 1.33 18.50 3.39
C THR A 95 0.50 17.99 2.22
N ALA A 96 0.45 18.74 1.11
CA ALA A 96 -0.12 18.22 -0.12
C ALA A 96 0.58 16.93 -0.55
N PRO A 97 -0.16 15.92 -1.02
CA PRO A 97 0.41 14.79 -1.73
C PRO A 97 1.25 15.27 -2.91
N VAL A 98 2.43 14.67 -3.08
CA VAL A 98 3.30 14.96 -4.23
C VAL A 98 3.33 13.74 -5.13
N MET A 99 2.95 13.93 -6.39
CA MET A 99 2.94 12.88 -7.40
C MET A 99 3.99 13.17 -8.46
N TRP A 100 4.73 12.13 -8.85
CA TRP A 100 5.73 12.21 -9.91
C TRP A 100 5.93 10.84 -10.56
N ARG A 101 6.51 10.85 -11.77
CA ARG A 101 6.85 9.61 -12.50
C ARG A 101 8.25 9.16 -12.12
N TYR A 102 8.37 7.90 -11.71
CA TYR A 102 9.68 7.27 -11.50
C TYR A 102 10.08 6.47 -12.73
N VAL A 103 11.38 6.34 -12.94
CA VAL A 103 11.98 5.56 -14.02
C VAL A 103 12.63 4.28 -13.52
N ALA A 104 12.92 4.17 -12.21
CA ALA A 104 13.42 2.94 -11.62
C ALA A 104 13.20 2.85 -10.09
N LEU A 105 12.89 1.65 -9.60
CA LEU A 105 12.94 1.24 -8.20
C LEU A 105 14.33 0.69 -7.90
N GLU A 106 15.25 1.57 -7.48
CA GLU A 106 16.64 1.16 -7.21
C GLU A 106 16.76 0.32 -5.93
N ARG A 107 15.96 0.64 -4.90
CA ARG A 107 15.89 -0.13 -3.66
C ARG A 107 14.56 0.11 -2.96
N VAL A 108 13.72 -0.92 -2.96
CA VAL A 108 12.46 -0.93 -2.20
C VAL A 108 12.34 -2.28 -1.51
N ALA A 109 12.88 -2.37 -0.30
CA ALA A 109 12.91 -3.61 0.48
C ALA A 109 12.79 -3.29 1.96
N THR A 110 12.03 -4.09 2.69
CA THR A 110 11.84 -3.95 4.13
C THR A 110 13.17 -3.94 4.88
N GLY A 111 13.30 -3.05 5.87
CA GLY A 111 14.51 -2.83 6.65
C GLY A 111 15.65 -2.13 5.89
N MET A 112 15.43 -1.72 4.65
CA MET A 112 16.44 -1.05 3.82
C MET A 112 16.08 0.40 3.51
N PRO A 113 17.08 1.28 3.27
CA PRO A 113 16.81 2.63 2.78
C PRO A 113 16.08 2.60 1.44
N LEU A 114 14.94 3.31 1.37
CA LEU A 114 14.17 3.49 0.15
C LEU A 114 14.92 4.40 -0.82
N ARG A 115 15.14 3.91 -2.04
CA ARG A 115 15.73 4.67 -3.14
C ARG A 115 14.95 4.47 -4.43
N ILE A 116 14.55 5.58 -5.03
CA ILE A 116 13.74 5.63 -6.24
C ILE A 116 14.38 6.62 -7.20
N ARG A 117 14.54 6.24 -8.47
CA ARG A 117 15.07 7.11 -9.51
C ARG A 117 13.92 7.75 -10.28
N GLY A 118 13.90 9.08 -10.31
CA GLY A 118 13.09 9.88 -11.25
C GLY A 118 13.88 10.20 -12.52
N GLU A 119 13.29 11.00 -13.40
CA GLU A 119 13.92 11.36 -14.69
C GLU A 119 15.25 12.11 -14.50
N ASN A 120 15.29 13.07 -13.57
CA ASN A 120 16.44 13.96 -13.37
C ASN A 120 17.11 13.83 -11.99
N THR A 121 16.48 13.11 -11.06
CA THR A 121 16.89 13.07 -9.65
C THR A 121 16.61 11.71 -9.04
N SER A 122 17.49 11.25 -8.14
CA SER A 122 17.20 10.12 -7.25
C SER A 122 16.65 10.60 -5.91
N HIS A 123 15.56 9.98 -5.48
CA HIS A 123 14.85 10.30 -4.26
C HIS A 123 15.15 9.25 -3.18
N ASN A 124 15.38 9.71 -1.96
CA ASN A 124 15.55 8.87 -0.77
C ASN A 124 14.59 9.36 0.31
N TYR A 125 13.84 8.46 0.94
CA TYR A 125 12.76 8.84 1.87
C TYR A 125 12.92 8.29 3.29
N GLY A 126 13.89 7.43 3.55
CA GLY A 126 14.10 6.80 4.86
C GLY A 126 14.19 5.28 4.73
N VAL A 127 14.01 4.56 5.83
CA VAL A 127 14.01 3.09 5.86
C VAL A 127 12.60 2.57 5.61
N VAL A 128 12.47 1.54 4.77
CA VAL A 128 11.17 0.88 4.55
C VAL A 128 10.83 0.05 5.77
N GLU A 129 9.70 0.39 6.40
CA GLU A 129 9.13 -0.35 7.52
C GLU A 129 8.30 -1.53 7.04
N LYS A 130 7.42 -1.29 6.07
CA LYS A 130 6.46 -2.28 5.59
C LYS A 130 6.11 -1.99 4.14
N ILE A 131 5.87 -3.04 3.38
CA ILE A 131 5.31 -2.96 2.03
C ILE A 131 4.01 -3.75 2.04
N GLU A 132 2.95 -3.15 1.55
CA GLU A 132 1.62 -3.75 1.52
C GLU A 132 1.01 -3.61 0.12
N ARG A 133 0.57 -4.72 -0.44
CA ARG A 133 -0.17 -4.73 -1.69
C ARG A 133 -1.58 -4.22 -1.42
N LEU A 134 -2.03 -3.27 -2.24
CA LEU A 134 -3.42 -2.85 -2.22
C LEU A 134 -4.23 -3.80 -3.11
N ASN A 135 -5.39 -4.23 -2.62
CA ASN A 135 -6.27 -5.16 -3.34
C ASN A 135 -6.89 -4.47 -4.56
N PRO A 136 -6.63 -4.90 -5.81
CA PRO A 136 -7.19 -4.26 -7.00
C PRO A 136 -8.71 -4.45 -7.14
N ASP A 137 -9.29 -5.48 -6.49
CA ASP A 137 -10.72 -5.82 -6.59
C ASP A 137 -11.58 -5.19 -5.47
N GLU A 138 -10.94 -4.73 -4.40
CA GLU A 138 -11.57 -3.69 -3.57
C GLU A 138 -11.68 -2.41 -4.41
N PRO A 139 -12.60 -1.47 -4.12
CA PRO A 139 -12.72 -0.23 -4.89
C PRO A 139 -11.48 0.66 -4.69
N VAL A 140 -10.29 0.22 -5.08
CA VAL A 140 -9.08 1.01 -5.22
C VAL A 140 -9.26 1.85 -6.47
N LEU A 141 -10.06 2.89 -6.33
CA LEU A 141 -9.69 4.13 -6.95
C LEU A 141 -8.45 4.60 -6.19
N GLY A 142 -7.25 4.13 -6.57
CA GLY A 142 -5.98 4.81 -6.28
C GLY A 142 -5.94 6.18 -6.98
N CYS A 143 -7.05 6.91 -6.89
CA CYS A 143 -7.35 8.08 -7.66
C CYS A 143 -7.10 9.27 -6.77
N PHE A 144 -6.13 10.04 -7.21
CA PHE A 144 -5.97 11.39 -6.72
C PHE A 144 -6.99 12.24 -7.43
N SER A 145 -7.97 12.73 -6.66
CA SER A 145 -8.95 13.67 -7.18
C SER A 145 -8.72 15.02 -6.55
N LEU A 146 -8.67 16.05 -7.38
CA LEU A 146 -8.66 17.43 -6.92
C LEU A 146 -10.10 17.94 -6.93
N LEU A 147 -10.50 18.54 -5.82
CA LEU A 147 -11.79 19.18 -5.65
C LEU A 147 -11.71 20.69 -5.92
N GLU A 148 -12.85 21.33 -6.22
CA GLU A 148 -12.96 22.78 -6.43
C GLU A 148 -12.41 23.61 -5.26
N ASP A 149 -12.49 23.09 -4.04
CA ASP A 149 -12.02 23.74 -2.80
C ASP A 149 -10.53 23.47 -2.49
N GLU A 150 -9.76 23.02 -3.48
CA GLU A 150 -8.36 22.61 -3.34
C GLU A 150 -8.14 21.38 -2.42
N THR A 151 -9.21 20.65 -2.06
CA THR A 151 -9.06 19.39 -1.34
C THR A 151 -8.54 18.31 -2.26
N THR A 152 -7.48 17.61 -1.84
CA THR A 152 -7.04 16.39 -2.52
C THR A 152 -7.63 15.18 -1.80
N ILE A 153 -8.31 14.32 -2.55
CA ILE A 153 -8.81 13.03 -2.07
C ILE A 153 -7.85 11.96 -2.52
N TYR A 154 -7.44 11.13 -1.57
CA TYR A 154 -6.80 9.84 -1.83
C TYR A 154 -7.70 8.73 -1.28
N HIS A 155 -7.94 7.70 -2.08
CA HIS A 155 -8.75 6.55 -1.67
C HIS A 155 -7.99 5.25 -1.87
N HIS A 156 -8.11 4.33 -0.91
CA HIS A 156 -7.54 2.98 -1.02
C HIS A 156 -8.33 2.01 -0.14
N GLY A 157 -8.73 0.87 -0.71
CA GLY A 157 -9.55 -0.12 -0.02
C GLY A 157 -10.84 0.49 0.52
N LYS A 158 -11.01 0.46 1.85
CA LYS A 158 -12.11 1.12 2.57
C LYS A 158 -11.69 2.42 3.28
N THR A 159 -10.56 3.01 2.90
CA THR A 159 -10.00 4.20 3.53
C THR A 159 -10.00 5.38 2.56
N ILE A 160 -10.53 6.52 3.00
CA ILE A 160 -10.39 7.83 2.33
C ILE A 160 -9.49 8.71 3.16
N GLU A 161 -8.57 9.41 2.50
CA GLU A 161 -7.74 10.46 3.07
C GLU A 161 -8.01 11.78 2.36
N LEU A 162 -8.32 12.81 3.15
CA LEU A 162 -8.58 14.16 2.66
C LEU A 162 -7.45 15.08 3.09
N PHE A 163 -6.90 15.81 2.13
CA PHE A 163 -5.91 16.84 2.34
C PHE A 163 -6.52 18.19 1.99
N ARG A 164 -7.03 18.91 2.98
CA ARG A 164 -7.63 20.24 2.78
C ARG A 164 -6.59 21.31 3.01
N ARG A 165 -6.39 22.19 2.04
CA ARG A 165 -5.49 23.34 2.22
C ARG A 165 -6.12 24.34 3.19
N ASN A 166 -5.34 24.82 4.15
CA ASN A 166 -5.73 25.92 5.03
C ASN A 166 -4.66 27.04 5.01
N ARG A 167 -4.87 28.13 5.74
CA ARG A 167 -3.94 29.28 5.76
C ARG A 167 -2.53 28.93 6.27
N ARG A 168 -2.35 27.83 7.00
CA ARG A 168 -1.09 27.44 7.66
C ARG A 168 -0.47 26.16 7.10
N GLY A 169 -1.07 25.52 6.10
CA GLY A 169 -0.61 24.24 5.55
C GLY A 169 -1.79 23.39 5.06
N TYR A 170 -1.79 22.12 5.45
CA TYR A 170 -2.89 21.19 5.14
C TYR A 170 -3.45 20.58 6.42
N GLU A 171 -4.77 20.42 6.44
CA GLU A 171 -5.49 19.56 7.36
C GLU A 171 -5.62 18.18 6.71
N HIS A 172 -5.29 17.13 7.47
CA HIS A 172 -5.31 15.74 7.02
C HIS A 172 -6.34 14.95 7.83
N GLU A 173 -7.40 14.49 7.17
CA GLU A 173 -8.45 13.67 7.75
C GLU A 173 -8.41 12.27 7.13
N ILE A 174 -8.59 11.24 7.95
CA ILE A 174 -8.63 9.84 7.52
C ILE A 174 -9.97 9.25 7.94
N TYR A 175 -10.66 8.62 6.99
CA TYR A 175 -11.91 7.92 7.18
C TYR A 175 -11.71 6.45 6.84
N HIS A 176 -12.13 5.56 7.73
CA HIS A 176 -12.10 4.12 7.51
C HIS A 176 -13.51 3.58 7.24
N GLU A 177 -13.58 2.32 6.81
CA GLU A 177 -14.82 1.57 6.58
C GLU A 177 -15.80 2.27 5.64
N VAL A 178 -15.28 2.81 4.52
CA VAL A 178 -16.09 3.48 3.52
C VAL A 178 -16.75 2.45 2.58
N GLU A 179 -18.08 2.43 2.54
CA GLU A 179 -18.84 1.43 1.77
C GLU A 179 -19.31 1.93 0.39
N LYS A 180 -19.43 3.23 0.23
CA LYS A 180 -19.94 3.84 -1.00
C LYS A 180 -19.11 5.08 -1.27
N LEU A 181 -18.25 5.03 -2.26
CA LEU A 181 -17.55 6.20 -2.78
C LEU A 181 -17.85 6.28 -4.27
N LYS A 182 -18.44 7.41 -4.69
CA LYS A 182 -18.62 7.73 -6.09
C LYS A 182 -17.81 8.99 -6.39
N ILE A 183 -16.80 8.84 -7.23
CA ILE A 183 -15.99 9.95 -7.75
C ILE A 183 -16.30 10.06 -9.23
N VAL A 184 -16.91 11.17 -9.63
CA VAL A 184 -17.18 11.51 -11.03
C VAL A 184 -16.75 12.95 -11.24
N VAL A 185 -15.92 13.19 -12.24
CA VAL A 185 -15.49 14.55 -12.63
C VAL A 185 -16.73 15.41 -12.92
N GLY A 186 -16.82 16.58 -12.28
CA GLY A 186 -17.95 17.51 -12.38
C GLY A 186 -19.08 17.25 -11.37
N GLU A 187 -19.09 16.12 -10.65
CA GLU A 187 -20.06 15.84 -9.59
C GLU A 187 -19.45 16.03 -8.18
N PRO A 188 -20.27 16.37 -7.17
CA PRO A 188 -19.87 16.30 -5.77
C PRO A 188 -19.47 14.86 -5.39
N VAL A 189 -18.38 14.73 -4.64
CA VAL A 189 -18.01 13.42 -4.07
C VAL A 189 -18.88 13.18 -2.84
N SER A 190 -19.53 12.02 -2.79
CA SER A 190 -20.25 11.60 -1.60
C SER A 190 -19.79 10.23 -1.14
N PHE A 191 -19.69 10.08 0.17
CA PHE A 191 -19.35 8.80 0.77
C PHE A 191 -20.01 8.56 2.12
N ASN A 192 -20.16 7.29 2.49
CA ASN A 192 -20.62 6.88 3.81
C ASN A 192 -19.45 6.30 4.60
N SER A 193 -19.23 6.77 5.83
CA SER A 193 -18.34 6.13 6.79
C SER A 193 -19.18 5.77 8.02
N ALA A 194 -19.19 4.48 8.39
CA ALA A 194 -19.81 3.79 9.54
C ALA A 194 -21.19 4.28 10.06
N THR A 195 -21.37 5.57 10.29
CA THR A 195 -22.56 6.21 10.88
C THR A 195 -23.01 7.49 10.19
N ARG A 196 -22.24 8.03 9.23
CA ARG A 196 -22.50 9.34 8.62
C ARG A 196 -22.24 9.36 7.11
N LYS A 197 -23.14 10.04 6.40
CA LYS A 197 -22.95 10.45 5.01
C LYS A 197 -22.17 11.76 4.97
N TYR A 198 -21.13 11.80 4.15
CA TYR A 198 -20.31 12.97 3.85
C TYR A 198 -20.55 13.37 2.39
N GLU A 199 -20.53 14.68 2.16
CA GLU A 199 -20.62 15.28 0.85
C GLU A 199 -19.55 16.35 0.76
N LEU A 200 -18.69 16.23 -0.25
CA LEU A 200 -17.57 17.12 -0.52
C LEU A 200 -17.87 17.94 -1.77
N SER A 201 -16.99 18.90 -2.06
CA SER A 201 -17.03 19.73 -3.25
C SER A 201 -16.96 18.90 -4.55
N LYS A 202 -17.11 19.57 -5.70
CA LYS A 202 -17.05 18.89 -7.01
C LYS A 202 -15.64 18.49 -7.38
N VAL A 203 -15.51 17.34 -8.06
CA VAL A 203 -14.25 16.88 -8.64
C VAL A 203 -13.92 17.70 -9.89
N ILE A 204 -12.76 18.37 -9.89
CA ILE A 204 -12.27 19.13 -11.06
C ILE A 204 -11.20 18.40 -11.86
N GLY A 205 -10.61 17.36 -11.29
CA GLY A 205 -9.64 16.53 -11.97
C GLY A 205 -9.49 15.20 -11.27
N GLN A 206 -9.26 14.15 -12.05
CA GLN A 206 -8.98 12.82 -11.56
C GLN A 206 -7.73 12.31 -12.25
N ILE A 207 -6.77 11.85 -11.45
CA ILE A 207 -5.69 11.03 -11.95
C ILE A 207 -6.16 9.60 -11.75
N ALA A 208 -6.71 9.01 -12.82
CA ALA A 208 -6.86 7.57 -12.89
C ALA A 208 -5.48 6.97 -13.16
N GLY A 209 -5.09 5.98 -12.37
CA GLY A 209 -4.08 5.01 -12.79
C GLY A 209 -4.60 4.18 -13.96
#